data_AF-A0A9D6QM39-F1
#
_entry.id   AF-A0A9D6QM39-F1
#
_cell.length_a   1.000
_cell.length_b   1.000
_cell.length_c   1.000
_cell.angle_alpha   90.00
_cell.angle_beta   90.00
_cell.angle_gamma   90.00
#
_symmetry.space_group_name_H-M   'P 1'
#
loop_
_entity.id
_entity.type
_entity.pdbx_description
1 polymer ?
#
loop_
_entity_poly.entity_id
_entity_poly.type
_entity_poly.pdbx_seq_one_letter_code
_entity_poly.pdbx_strand_id
1 'polypeptide(L)'
;VAAVAAPRPKLVVLIAIDQFRGDYLARFESQYLAPTLPGGKPGGFRYLMEKGAVFPNAQTGHVPNTTAVGHATMLTGALPYLHGIVANYWFDQGLHEKFYAAYDADAQIVGGKGGDHTGRSPRSLLVTTLGDEMKNAWGGKPRVVSIALKDRAAILMGGHRADLALWFDEAAASWATSTYYAKDKKLPEWVAAWNKTDYVATKSPKKWETLLPDSQYWASTPMPPEVLGDGRGLGPKFPHPIDGKLAPFLVSPWANAFTFDTALKAVAALKLGAGPTPDLLAVSLSAFDAPDQRDDRAHGRPRRAAQSRVQREARPAGRPVLDHRDRREDERAPARELRLRRLRKTGRARL
;
A
#
# COMPACT_ATOMS: atom_id res chain seq x y z
N VAL A 1 24.61 27.36 21.66
CA VAL A 1 23.54 26.51 22.25
C VAL A 1 23.55 25.20 21.47
N ALA A 2 23.92 24.08 22.09
CA ALA A 2 23.84 22.78 21.42
C ALA A 2 22.36 22.50 21.13
N ALA A 3 22.00 22.28 19.86
CA ALA A 3 20.65 21.91 19.50
C ALA A 3 20.30 20.60 20.24
N VAL A 4 19.25 20.62 21.05
CA VAL A 4 18.68 19.40 21.62
C VAL A 4 18.28 18.52 20.45
N ALA A 5 19.00 17.41 20.25
CA ALA A 5 18.70 16.48 19.17
C ALA A 5 17.25 16.01 19.34
N ALA A 6 16.42 16.19 18.30
CA ALA A 6 15.05 15.72 18.32
C ALA A 6 15.02 14.22 18.66
N PRO A 7 14.04 13.75 19.46
CA PRO A 7 13.94 12.35 19.81
C PRO A 7 13.84 11.51 18.54
N ARG A 8 14.67 10.45 18.47
CA ARG A 8 14.71 9.58 17.29
C ARG A 8 13.37 8.86 17.11
N PRO A 9 12.87 8.71 15.88
CA PRO A 9 11.67 7.92 15.64
C PRO A 9 11.90 6.48 16.05
N LYS A 10 10.86 5.83 16.59
CA LYS A 10 10.90 4.41 16.94
C LYS A 10 10.56 3.50 15.77
N LEU A 11 9.78 3.99 14.83
CA LEU A 11 9.40 3.31 13.60
C LEU A 11 9.48 4.32 12.46
N VAL A 12 10.21 3.96 11.41
CA VAL A 12 10.21 4.65 10.13
C VAL A 12 9.29 3.87 9.20
N VAL A 13 8.35 4.58 8.56
CA VAL A 13 7.44 3.97 7.59
C VAL A 13 7.67 4.61 6.23
N LEU A 14 8.06 3.81 5.24
CA LEU A 14 8.03 4.21 3.84
C LEU A 14 6.73 3.68 3.21
N ILE A 15 5.98 4.56 2.55
CA ILE A 15 4.83 4.18 1.72
C ILE A 15 5.11 4.59 0.29
N ALA A 16 5.27 3.60 -0.59
CA ALA A 16 5.36 3.80 -2.03
C ALA A 16 3.99 3.54 -2.66
N ILE A 17 3.43 4.50 -3.39
CA ILE A 17 2.19 4.30 -4.14
C ILE A 17 2.56 4.13 -5.61
N ASP A 18 2.47 2.90 -6.12
CA ASP A 18 2.98 2.54 -7.44
C ASP A 18 2.21 3.31 -8.52
N GLN A 19 2.91 3.89 -9.48
CA GLN A 19 2.33 4.76 -10.52
C GLN A 19 1.57 6.02 -10.01
N PHE A 20 1.72 6.42 -8.75
CA PHE A 20 1.07 7.62 -8.23
C PHE A 20 1.79 8.89 -8.69
N ARG A 21 1.14 9.65 -9.58
CA ARG A 21 1.71 10.88 -10.13
C ARG A 21 1.71 11.99 -9.08
N GLY A 22 2.79 12.78 -9.02
CA GLY A 22 2.92 13.90 -8.09
C GLY A 22 1.79 14.93 -8.21
N ASP A 23 1.24 15.14 -9.42
CA ASP A 23 0.15 16.09 -9.64
C ASP A 23 -1.18 15.65 -9.04
N TYR A 24 -1.36 14.37 -8.67
CA TYR A 24 -2.59 13.90 -8.03
C TYR A 24 -2.83 14.56 -6.67
N LEU A 25 -1.77 14.88 -5.91
CA LEU A 25 -1.92 15.56 -4.62
C LEU A 25 -2.61 16.91 -4.74
N ALA A 26 -2.18 17.75 -5.68
CA ALA A 26 -2.80 19.05 -5.92
C ALA A 26 -4.11 18.94 -6.71
N ARG A 27 -4.16 18.08 -7.74
CA ARG A 27 -5.31 17.95 -8.66
C ARG A 27 -6.60 17.57 -7.94
N PHE A 28 -6.52 16.70 -6.94
CA PHE A 28 -7.69 16.19 -6.21
C PHE A 28 -7.78 16.69 -4.76
N GLU A 29 -7.01 17.73 -4.41
CA GLU A 29 -6.90 18.23 -3.03
C GLU A 29 -8.26 18.54 -2.39
N SER A 30 -9.15 19.19 -3.14
CA SER A 30 -10.50 19.55 -2.68
C SER A 30 -11.41 18.36 -2.40
N GLN A 31 -11.02 17.16 -2.83
CA GLN A 31 -11.75 15.90 -2.64
C GLN A 31 -11.19 15.06 -1.49
N TYR A 32 -10.05 15.46 -0.92
CA TYR A 32 -9.45 14.79 0.21
C TYR A 32 -10.12 15.17 1.53
N LEU A 33 -9.99 14.29 2.52
CA LEU A 33 -10.48 14.57 3.86
C LEU A 33 -9.72 15.75 4.46
N ALA A 34 -10.37 16.47 5.38
CA ALA A 34 -9.72 17.53 6.15
C ALA A 34 -8.43 17.00 6.82
N PRO A 35 -7.37 17.83 6.93
CA PRO A 35 -6.07 17.41 7.49
C PRO A 35 -6.19 16.80 8.87
N THR A 36 -7.11 17.31 9.70
CA THR A 36 -7.42 16.76 11.02
C THR A 36 -8.91 16.39 11.06
N LEU A 37 -9.19 15.14 11.37
CA LEU A 37 -10.54 14.60 11.55
C LEU A 37 -11.05 14.85 12.99
N PRO A 38 -12.37 14.70 13.24
CA PRO A 38 -12.91 14.75 14.60
C PRO A 38 -12.13 13.83 15.57
N GLY A 39 -11.85 14.35 16.77
CA GLY A 39 -11.01 13.66 17.76
C GLY A 39 -9.50 13.76 17.50
N GLY A 40 -9.04 14.70 16.66
CA GLY A 40 -7.63 14.99 16.46
C GLY A 40 -6.87 13.99 15.58
N LYS A 41 -7.58 13.11 14.87
CA LYS A 41 -6.97 12.05 14.06
C LYS A 41 -6.44 12.59 12.74
N PRO A 42 -5.30 12.09 12.21
CA PRO A 42 -4.83 12.44 10.87
C PRO A 42 -5.83 12.11 9.76
N GLY A 43 -6.01 13.03 8.83
CA GLY A 43 -6.94 12.91 7.69
C GLY A 43 -6.36 12.37 6.38
N GLY A 44 -5.19 11.70 6.40
CA GLY A 44 -4.59 11.13 5.19
C GLY A 44 -3.75 12.13 4.42
N PHE A 45 -3.97 12.29 3.10
CA PHE A 45 -3.09 13.10 2.26
C PHE A 45 -3.00 14.57 2.69
N ARG A 46 -4.12 15.23 3.01
CA ARG A 46 -4.07 16.62 3.49
C ARG A 46 -3.34 16.76 4.81
N TYR A 47 -3.37 15.75 5.68
CA TYR A 47 -2.55 15.77 6.89
C TYR A 47 -1.07 15.79 6.54
N LEU A 48 -0.63 14.90 5.65
CA LEU A 48 0.76 14.83 5.20
C LEU A 48 1.19 16.11 4.48
N MET A 49 0.30 16.69 3.65
CA MET A 49 0.57 17.92 2.91
C MET A 49 0.68 19.16 3.82
N GLU A 50 -0.18 19.26 4.83
CA GLU A 50 -0.26 20.46 5.68
C GLU A 50 0.57 20.39 6.97
N LYS A 51 0.91 19.18 7.43
CA LYS A 51 1.68 18.93 8.66
C LYS A 51 3.04 18.28 8.43
N GLY A 52 3.34 17.85 7.21
CA GLY A 52 4.61 17.24 6.83
C GLY A 52 5.53 18.18 6.07
N ALA A 53 6.67 17.65 5.63
CA ALA A 53 7.54 18.29 4.66
C ALA A 53 7.17 17.80 3.25
N VAL A 54 6.82 18.72 2.35
CA VAL A 54 6.35 18.40 1.00
C VAL A 54 7.38 18.84 -0.02
N PHE A 55 7.76 17.92 -0.91
CA PHE A 55 8.69 18.16 -2.01
C PHE A 55 7.93 18.04 -3.34
N PRO A 56 7.24 19.11 -3.80
CA PRO A 56 6.33 19.02 -4.95
C PRO A 56 7.06 18.84 -6.30
N ASN A 57 8.37 19.12 -6.34
CA ASN A 57 9.22 18.93 -7.51
C ASN A 57 10.29 17.85 -7.28
N ALA A 58 9.91 16.76 -6.59
CA ALA A 58 10.76 15.58 -6.48
C ALA A 58 10.75 14.79 -7.80
N GLN A 59 11.93 14.47 -8.32
CA GLN A 59 12.13 13.74 -9.57
C GLN A 59 13.00 12.51 -9.31
N THR A 60 12.80 11.45 -10.09
CA THR A 60 13.49 10.16 -9.87
C THR A 60 14.93 10.12 -10.38
N GLY A 61 15.39 11.12 -11.15
CA GLY A 61 16.78 11.28 -11.57
C GLY A 61 17.35 10.17 -12.47
N HIS A 62 16.50 9.26 -12.96
CA HIS A 62 16.92 8.07 -13.73
C HIS A 62 15.91 7.70 -14.83
N VAL A 63 16.37 6.93 -15.80
CA VAL A 63 15.52 6.22 -16.77
C VAL A 63 15.98 4.76 -16.83
N PRO A 64 15.08 3.78 -17.03
CA PRO A 64 13.64 3.91 -17.21
C PRO A 64 12.87 4.00 -15.87
N ASN A 65 11.76 4.75 -15.86
CA ASN A 65 10.85 4.86 -14.70
C ASN A 65 9.93 3.62 -14.59
N THR A 66 10.51 2.49 -14.21
CA THR A 66 9.80 1.21 -13.99
C THR A 66 9.78 0.82 -12.52
N THR A 67 8.85 -0.07 -12.14
CA THR A 67 8.63 -0.47 -10.74
C THR A 67 9.91 -0.91 -10.03
N ALA A 68 10.68 -1.85 -10.60
CA ALA A 68 11.88 -2.40 -9.94
C ALA A 68 12.92 -1.31 -9.67
N VAL A 69 13.21 -0.49 -10.70
CA VAL A 69 14.21 0.57 -10.64
C VAL A 69 13.85 1.61 -9.58
N GLY A 70 12.61 2.09 -9.59
CA GLY A 70 12.15 3.09 -8.62
C GLY A 70 12.14 2.57 -7.18
N HIS A 71 11.69 1.33 -6.95
CA HIS A 71 11.68 0.74 -5.61
C HIS A 71 13.08 0.49 -5.05
N ALA A 72 14.04 0.10 -5.90
CA ALA A 72 15.44 0.00 -5.51
C ALA A 72 16.03 1.38 -5.15
N THR A 73 15.72 2.41 -5.91
CA THR A 73 16.21 3.78 -5.67
C THR A 73 15.73 4.34 -4.32
N MET A 74 14.45 4.13 -3.95
CA MET A 74 13.83 4.77 -2.78
C MET A 74 14.54 4.53 -1.44
N LEU A 75 15.01 3.31 -1.19
CA LEU A 75 15.67 2.96 0.09
C LEU A 75 17.17 2.74 -0.03
N THR A 76 17.74 2.73 -1.23
CA THR A 76 19.21 2.76 -1.38
C THR A 76 19.76 4.18 -1.47
N GLY A 77 18.95 5.13 -1.94
CA GLY A 77 19.43 6.47 -2.31
C GLY A 77 20.40 6.47 -3.50
N ALA A 78 20.61 5.32 -4.13
CA ALA A 78 21.52 5.13 -5.25
C ALA A 78 20.74 5.19 -6.58
N LEU A 79 21.45 5.48 -7.66
CA LEU A 79 20.89 5.45 -9.02
C LEU A 79 21.13 4.09 -9.68
N PRO A 80 20.48 3.78 -10.83
CA PRO A 80 20.54 2.44 -11.43
C PRO A 80 21.93 1.95 -11.80
N TYR A 81 22.81 2.85 -12.22
CA TYR A 81 24.21 2.51 -12.51
C TYR A 81 25.01 2.09 -11.27
N LEU A 82 24.53 2.40 -10.05
CA LEU A 82 25.13 1.97 -8.79
C LEU A 82 24.43 0.73 -8.22
N HIS A 83 23.10 0.77 -8.10
CA HIS A 83 22.36 -0.32 -7.47
C HIS A 83 22.09 -1.52 -8.38
N GLY A 84 22.42 -1.43 -9.68
CA GLY A 84 22.40 -2.55 -10.64
C GLY A 84 21.03 -2.89 -11.24
N ILE A 85 19.93 -2.55 -10.57
CA ILE A 85 18.57 -2.75 -11.09
C ILE A 85 18.24 -1.74 -12.21
N VAL A 86 18.33 -2.16 -13.48
CA VAL A 86 18.13 -1.26 -14.65
C VAL A 86 16.75 -1.34 -15.30
N ALA A 87 15.96 -2.38 -15.01
CA ALA A 87 14.60 -2.56 -15.51
C ALA A 87 13.86 -3.61 -14.67
N ASN A 88 12.54 -3.77 -14.90
CA ASN A 88 11.80 -4.93 -14.36
C ASN A 88 12.35 -6.25 -14.91
N TYR A 89 12.71 -6.25 -16.20
CA TYR A 89 13.38 -7.33 -16.89
C TYR A 89 14.42 -6.74 -17.84
N TRP A 90 15.57 -7.38 -17.99
CA TRP A 90 16.59 -7.03 -18.98
C TRP A 90 17.10 -8.27 -19.69
N PHE A 91 17.84 -8.10 -20.78
CA PHE A 91 18.56 -9.22 -21.41
C PHE A 91 19.89 -9.39 -20.70
N ASP A 92 20.11 -10.56 -20.10
CA ASP A 92 21.40 -10.90 -19.52
C ASP A 92 22.31 -11.50 -20.60
N GLN A 93 23.46 -10.86 -20.83
CA GLN A 93 24.38 -11.27 -21.89
C GLN A 93 25.09 -12.58 -21.59
N GLY A 94 25.34 -12.91 -20.31
CA GLY A 94 26.01 -14.13 -19.92
C GLY A 94 25.08 -15.35 -19.98
N LEU A 95 23.80 -15.15 -19.62
CA LEU A 95 22.78 -16.19 -19.67
C LEU A 95 22.08 -16.30 -21.05
N HIS A 96 22.27 -15.29 -21.92
CA HIS A 96 21.61 -15.19 -23.22
C HIS A 96 20.07 -15.24 -23.15
N GLU A 97 19.48 -14.70 -22.08
CA GLU A 97 18.04 -14.76 -21.86
C GLU A 97 17.49 -13.52 -21.16
N LYS A 98 16.16 -13.43 -21.10
CA LYS A 98 15.46 -12.37 -20.38
C LYS A 98 15.53 -12.65 -18.87
N PHE A 99 16.24 -11.81 -18.15
CA PHE A 99 16.42 -11.88 -16.71
C PHE A 99 15.44 -10.98 -15.96
N TYR A 100 14.87 -11.49 -14.86
CA TYR A 100 13.93 -10.74 -14.02
C TYR A 100 14.62 -10.14 -12.79
N ALA A 101 14.27 -8.89 -12.45
CA ALA A 101 15.00 -8.09 -11.45
C ALA A 101 15.22 -8.76 -10.09
N ALA A 102 14.23 -9.49 -9.59
CA ALA A 102 14.29 -10.17 -8.30
C ALA A 102 14.41 -11.69 -8.43
N TYR A 103 14.79 -12.22 -9.60
CA TYR A 103 14.95 -13.65 -9.79
C TYR A 103 16.18 -14.19 -9.07
N ASP A 104 16.01 -15.32 -8.40
CA ASP A 104 17.08 -16.06 -7.73
C ASP A 104 16.65 -17.53 -7.62
N ALA A 105 17.31 -18.42 -8.36
CA ALA A 105 17.00 -19.85 -8.37
C ALA A 105 17.32 -20.58 -7.05
N ASP A 106 18.15 -20.01 -6.17
CA ASP A 106 18.52 -20.62 -4.89
C ASP A 106 17.57 -20.20 -3.74
N ALA A 107 16.85 -19.09 -3.95
CA ALA A 107 15.90 -18.54 -2.99
C ALA A 107 14.47 -18.98 -3.30
N GLN A 108 14.18 -20.27 -3.11
CA GLN A 108 12.88 -20.88 -3.37
C GLN A 108 11.72 -20.17 -2.66
N ILE A 109 10.58 -20.08 -3.32
CA ILE A 109 9.38 -19.43 -2.78
C ILE A 109 8.81 -20.24 -1.61
N VAL A 110 8.36 -19.54 -0.56
CA VAL A 110 7.76 -20.11 0.65
C VAL A 110 6.35 -19.53 0.81
N GLY A 111 5.34 -20.40 0.94
CA GLY A 111 3.95 -19.98 1.14
C GLY A 111 3.22 -19.52 -0.12
N GLY A 112 3.82 -19.70 -1.29
CA GLY A 112 3.24 -19.47 -2.62
C GLY A 112 3.55 -20.63 -3.57
N LYS A 113 3.04 -20.58 -4.80
CA LYS A 113 3.35 -21.57 -5.85
C LYS A 113 4.48 -21.12 -6.77
N GLY A 114 4.83 -19.84 -6.72
CA GLY A 114 5.65 -19.21 -7.73
C GLY A 114 4.87 -18.94 -9.00
N GLY A 115 5.15 -17.81 -9.62
CA GLY A 115 4.73 -17.51 -10.99
C GLY A 115 5.76 -18.08 -11.98
N ASP A 116 6.20 -17.25 -12.92
CA ASP A 116 7.16 -17.62 -13.97
C ASP A 116 8.56 -18.04 -13.47
N HIS A 117 8.81 -17.95 -12.16
CA HIS A 117 10.11 -18.25 -11.56
C HIS A 117 9.95 -18.98 -10.22
N THR A 118 10.86 -19.92 -9.97
CA THR A 118 10.86 -20.79 -8.78
C THR A 118 11.37 -20.11 -7.50
N GLY A 119 12.13 -19.02 -7.63
CA GLY A 119 12.72 -18.33 -6.49
C GLY A 119 12.92 -16.83 -6.69
N ARG A 120 13.02 -16.11 -5.56
CA ARG A 120 13.11 -14.64 -5.51
C ARG A 120 14.01 -14.15 -4.37
N SER A 121 14.87 -13.18 -4.64
CA SER A 121 15.74 -12.56 -3.64
C SER A 121 16.26 -11.19 -4.08
N PRO A 122 16.96 -10.43 -3.21
CA PRO A 122 17.58 -9.18 -3.57
C PRO A 122 18.95 -9.36 -4.26
N ARG A 123 19.31 -10.57 -4.74
CA ARG A 123 20.64 -10.88 -5.32
C ARG A 123 21.14 -9.89 -6.35
N SER A 124 20.25 -9.36 -7.19
CA SER A 124 20.61 -8.40 -8.24
C SER A 124 20.86 -6.97 -7.73
N LEU A 125 20.53 -6.69 -6.47
CA LEU A 125 20.74 -5.38 -5.85
C LEU A 125 22.20 -5.27 -5.39
N LEU A 126 22.97 -4.36 -5.99
CA LEU A 126 24.42 -4.31 -5.75
C LEU A 126 24.83 -3.49 -4.51
N VAL A 127 23.88 -2.79 -3.90
CA VAL A 127 24.13 -1.84 -2.80
C VAL A 127 23.19 -2.07 -1.63
N THR A 128 23.55 -1.56 -0.46
CA THR A 128 22.75 -1.66 0.75
C THR A 128 21.54 -0.73 0.72
N THR A 129 20.45 -1.14 1.37
CA THR A 129 19.31 -0.27 1.67
C THR A 129 19.48 0.44 3.01
N LEU A 130 18.62 1.41 3.31
CA LEU A 130 18.49 2.03 4.62
C LEU A 130 18.29 0.98 5.71
N GLY A 131 17.50 -0.07 5.43
CA GLY A 131 17.29 -1.18 6.37
C GLY A 131 18.57 -1.96 6.66
N ASP A 132 19.37 -2.23 5.62
CA ASP A 132 20.67 -2.88 5.74
C ASP A 132 21.63 -2.04 6.61
N GLU A 133 21.69 -0.73 6.35
CA GLU A 133 22.53 0.20 7.11
C GLU A 133 22.04 0.41 8.56
N MET A 134 20.72 0.42 8.79
CA MET A 134 20.18 0.39 10.14
C MET A 134 20.66 -0.87 10.89
N LYS A 135 20.59 -2.04 10.25
CA LYS A 135 21.12 -3.27 10.87
C LYS A 135 22.63 -3.20 11.09
N ASN A 136 23.42 -2.54 10.23
CA ASN A 136 24.84 -2.31 10.49
C ASN A 136 25.05 -1.42 11.73
N ALA A 137 24.38 -0.26 11.79
CA ALA A 137 24.57 0.74 12.83
C ALA A 137 24.12 0.28 14.23
N TRP A 138 23.19 -0.67 14.31
CA TRP A 138 22.61 -1.12 15.57
C TRP A 138 22.80 -2.63 15.83
N GLY A 139 23.83 -3.25 15.23
CA GLY A 139 24.22 -4.64 15.52
C GLY A 139 23.10 -5.65 15.22
N GLY A 140 22.36 -5.43 14.13
CA GLY A 140 21.28 -6.29 13.66
C GLY A 140 19.94 -6.13 14.38
N LYS A 141 19.87 -5.31 15.45
CA LYS A 141 18.68 -5.16 16.31
C LYS A 141 17.45 -4.55 15.63
N PRO A 142 17.56 -3.57 14.71
CA PRO A 142 16.41 -3.05 13.99
C PRO A 142 15.67 -4.16 13.27
N ARG A 143 14.34 -4.13 13.34
CA ARG A 143 13.48 -4.95 12.49
C ARG A 143 13.21 -4.21 11.20
N VAL A 144 13.40 -4.89 10.08
CA VAL A 144 13.19 -4.39 8.73
C VAL A 144 12.19 -5.29 8.04
N VAL A 145 11.02 -4.74 7.74
CA VAL A 145 9.90 -5.46 7.12
C VAL A 145 9.48 -4.73 5.86
N SER A 146 9.29 -5.47 4.76
CA SER A 146 8.77 -4.92 3.51
C SER A 146 7.59 -5.71 2.98
N ILE A 147 6.52 -5.03 2.58
CA ILE A 147 5.25 -5.64 2.16
C ILE A 147 4.75 -4.95 0.90
N ALA A 148 4.42 -5.72 -0.13
CA ALA A 148 3.85 -5.20 -1.38
C ALA A 148 3.09 -6.30 -2.10
N LEU A 149 2.10 -6.00 -2.94
CA LEU A 149 1.49 -7.07 -3.77
C LEU A 149 2.49 -7.65 -4.78
N LYS A 150 3.52 -6.88 -5.17
CA LYS A 150 4.56 -7.28 -6.12
C LYS A 150 5.85 -7.65 -5.40
N ASP A 151 6.40 -8.83 -5.67
CA ASP A 151 7.68 -9.30 -5.11
C ASP A 151 8.85 -8.30 -5.30
N ARG A 152 9.09 -7.79 -6.51
CA ARG A 152 10.18 -6.83 -6.79
C ARG A 152 10.05 -5.55 -5.97
N ALA A 153 8.84 -5.13 -5.63
CA ALA A 153 8.63 -3.96 -4.78
C ALA A 153 9.00 -4.28 -3.33
N ALA A 154 8.52 -5.40 -2.78
CA ALA A 154 8.85 -5.82 -1.41
C ALA A 154 10.34 -6.13 -1.24
N ILE A 155 10.93 -6.87 -2.17
CA ILE A 155 12.32 -7.35 -2.10
C ILE A 155 13.30 -6.18 -2.22
N LEU A 156 13.13 -5.30 -3.20
CA LEU A 156 14.08 -4.21 -3.46
C LEU A 156 13.99 -3.07 -2.45
N MET A 157 12.82 -2.88 -1.82
CA MET A 157 12.71 -2.00 -0.65
C MET A 157 13.26 -2.67 0.62
N GLY A 158 13.07 -3.97 0.80
CA GLY A 158 13.57 -4.72 1.96
C GLY A 158 15.09 -4.81 2.01
N GLY A 159 15.74 -5.01 0.87
CA GLY A 159 17.19 -5.19 0.79
C GLY A 159 17.66 -6.54 1.30
N HIS A 160 18.97 -6.62 1.56
CA HIS A 160 19.69 -7.86 1.82
C HIS A 160 19.42 -8.44 3.22
N ARG A 161 19.12 -7.56 4.18
CA ARG A 161 19.06 -7.91 5.60
C ARG A 161 17.66 -7.74 6.17
N ALA A 162 16.62 -7.59 5.35
CA ALA A 162 15.24 -7.58 5.85
C ALA A 162 14.93 -8.83 6.68
N ASP A 163 14.23 -8.67 7.79
CA ASP A 163 13.71 -9.79 8.58
C ASP A 163 12.55 -10.47 7.85
N LEU A 164 11.81 -9.71 7.05
CA LEU A 164 10.73 -10.24 6.21
C LEU A 164 10.48 -9.34 5.00
N ALA A 165 10.57 -9.89 3.80
CA ALA A 165 9.93 -9.33 2.61
C ALA A 165 8.74 -10.23 2.23
N LEU A 166 7.57 -9.63 2.09
CA LEU A 166 6.31 -10.32 1.85
C LEU A 166 5.65 -9.80 0.58
N TRP A 167 5.22 -10.70 -0.29
CA TRP A 167 4.46 -10.37 -1.48
C TRP A 167 3.26 -11.26 -1.70
N PHE A 168 2.32 -10.84 -2.55
CA PHE A 168 1.15 -11.64 -2.85
C PHE A 168 1.41 -12.54 -4.06
N ASP A 169 1.37 -13.85 -3.84
CA ASP A 169 1.46 -14.85 -4.90
C ASP A 169 0.05 -15.11 -5.45
N GLU A 170 -0.23 -14.59 -6.65
CA GLU A 170 -1.56 -14.67 -7.26
C GLU A 170 -1.99 -16.12 -7.56
N ALA A 171 -1.04 -17.01 -7.88
CA ALA A 171 -1.31 -18.41 -8.23
C ALA A 171 -1.70 -19.28 -7.01
N ALA A 172 -1.18 -18.91 -5.84
CA ALA A 172 -1.54 -19.49 -4.55
C ALA A 172 -2.65 -18.72 -3.83
N ALA A 173 -2.97 -17.51 -4.28
CA ALA A 173 -3.86 -16.56 -3.61
C ALA A 173 -3.46 -16.30 -2.14
N SER A 174 -2.15 -16.18 -1.89
CA SER A 174 -1.59 -16.09 -0.55
C SER A 174 -0.42 -15.13 -0.48
N TRP A 175 -0.16 -14.58 0.70
CA TRP A 175 1.11 -13.93 0.98
C TRP A 175 2.24 -14.95 1.03
N ALA A 176 3.32 -14.66 0.34
CA ALA A 176 4.50 -15.50 0.18
C ALA A 176 5.77 -14.71 0.52
N THR A 177 6.83 -15.47 0.79
CA THR A 177 8.22 -14.99 0.91
C THR A 177 9.15 -15.97 0.19
N SER A 178 10.45 -15.94 0.45
CA SER A 178 11.39 -16.95 -0.03
C SER A 178 12.29 -17.47 1.07
N THR A 179 12.99 -18.57 0.79
CA THR A 179 14.04 -19.14 1.65
C THR A 179 15.21 -18.18 1.88
N TYR A 180 15.30 -17.07 1.12
CA TYR A 180 16.23 -16.00 1.43
C TYR A 180 15.91 -15.35 2.79
N TYR A 181 14.63 -15.06 3.07
CA TYR A 181 14.18 -14.43 4.31
C TYR A 181 13.70 -15.44 5.35
N ALA A 182 13.07 -16.55 4.92
CA ALA A 182 12.59 -17.62 5.79
C ALA A 182 13.52 -18.84 5.75
N LYS A 183 14.60 -18.81 6.54
CA LYS A 183 15.65 -19.85 6.52
C LYS A 183 15.16 -21.25 6.91
N ASP A 184 14.12 -21.34 7.74
CA ASP A 184 13.45 -22.58 8.13
C ASP A 184 12.42 -23.08 7.11
N LYS A 185 12.33 -22.41 5.94
CA LYS A 185 11.43 -22.71 4.83
C LYS A 185 9.94 -22.68 5.22
N LYS A 186 9.58 -21.89 6.23
CA LYS A 186 8.20 -21.73 6.69
C LYS A 186 7.79 -20.25 6.70
N LEU A 187 6.52 -20.00 6.43
CA LEU A 187 5.96 -18.67 6.69
C LEU A 187 5.95 -18.41 8.21
N PRO A 188 6.19 -17.16 8.66
CA PRO A 188 5.88 -16.79 10.03
C PRO A 188 4.42 -17.14 10.36
N GLU A 189 4.17 -17.63 11.58
CA GLU A 189 2.85 -18.15 11.96
C GLU A 189 1.72 -17.15 11.74
N TRP A 190 1.97 -15.86 12.02
CA TRP A 190 0.98 -14.80 11.80
C TRP A 190 0.63 -14.61 10.32
N VAL A 191 1.58 -14.82 9.40
CA VAL A 191 1.34 -14.75 7.95
C VAL A 191 0.56 -15.99 7.51
N ALA A 192 0.96 -17.18 7.98
CA ALA A 192 0.25 -18.42 7.69
C ALA A 192 -1.21 -18.37 8.19
N ALA A 193 -1.45 -17.78 9.36
CA ALA A 193 -2.79 -17.53 9.88
C ALA A 193 -3.54 -16.47 9.05
N TRP A 194 -2.87 -15.39 8.65
CA TRP A 194 -3.46 -14.35 7.81
C TRP A 194 -3.94 -14.87 6.46
N ASN A 195 -3.15 -15.74 5.82
CA ASN A 195 -3.53 -16.40 4.56
C ASN A 195 -4.78 -17.27 4.67
N LYS A 196 -5.18 -17.71 5.87
CA LYS A 196 -6.39 -18.51 6.09
C LYS A 196 -7.66 -17.68 6.26
N THR A 197 -7.56 -16.34 6.32
CA THR A 197 -8.70 -15.47 6.65
C THR A 197 -9.69 -15.22 5.51
N ASP A 198 -9.50 -15.85 4.35
CA ASP A 198 -10.25 -15.58 3.11
C ASP A 198 -10.56 -14.08 2.93
N TYR A 199 -9.51 -13.26 3.03
CA TYR A 199 -9.64 -11.81 3.09
C TYR A 199 -10.37 -11.27 1.86
N VAL A 200 -10.06 -11.83 0.69
CA VAL A 200 -10.67 -11.41 -0.57
C VAL A 200 -12.17 -11.67 -0.53
N ALA A 201 -12.64 -12.87 -0.18
CA ALA A 201 -14.08 -13.12 -0.13
C ALA A 201 -14.78 -12.31 0.98
N THR A 202 -14.13 -12.11 2.13
CA THR A 202 -14.75 -11.49 3.31
C THR A 202 -14.73 -9.96 3.30
N LYS A 203 -13.78 -9.34 2.61
CA LYS A 203 -13.58 -7.87 2.58
C LYS A 203 -13.79 -7.26 1.20
N SER A 204 -13.90 -8.07 0.15
CA SER A 204 -14.24 -7.57 -1.18
C SER A 204 -15.72 -7.20 -1.25
N PRO A 205 -16.07 -6.00 -1.74
CA PRO A 205 -17.45 -5.69 -2.06
C PRO A 205 -17.89 -6.47 -3.30
N LYS A 206 -19.21 -6.64 -3.48
CA LYS A 206 -19.76 -7.17 -4.73
C LYS A 206 -19.37 -6.33 -5.94
N LYS A 207 -19.37 -5.00 -5.78
CA LYS A 207 -19.08 -4.04 -6.85
C LYS A 207 -18.19 -2.91 -6.34
N TRP A 208 -17.31 -2.43 -7.20
CA TRP A 208 -16.64 -1.16 -7.05
C TRP A 208 -17.48 -0.07 -7.71
N GLU A 209 -18.03 0.81 -6.87
CA GLU A 209 -18.76 2.00 -7.29
C GLU A 209 -17.90 3.25 -7.07
N THR A 210 -18.21 4.32 -7.81
CA THR A 210 -17.61 5.63 -7.58
C THR A 210 -17.88 6.09 -6.15
N LEU A 211 -16.90 6.75 -5.54
CA LEU A 211 -17.02 7.20 -4.15
C LEU A 211 -17.80 8.51 -4.05
N LEU A 212 -17.68 9.35 -5.08
CA LEU A 212 -18.32 10.66 -5.17
C LEU A 212 -19.39 10.64 -6.27
N PRO A 213 -20.30 11.63 -6.31
CA PRO A 213 -21.21 11.82 -7.44
C PRO A 213 -20.46 12.05 -8.76
N ASP A 214 -21.08 11.71 -9.88
CA ASP A 214 -20.47 11.84 -11.21
C ASP A 214 -19.95 13.25 -11.54
N SER A 215 -20.63 14.29 -11.05
CA SER A 215 -20.24 15.69 -11.23
C SER A 215 -18.87 16.01 -10.60
N GLN A 216 -18.39 15.21 -9.66
CA GLN A 216 -17.10 15.39 -9.00
C GLN A 216 -15.95 14.64 -9.71
N TYR A 217 -16.22 13.91 -10.79
CA TYR A 217 -15.18 13.29 -11.64
C TYR A 217 -14.74 14.19 -12.82
N TRP A 218 -14.85 15.52 -12.65
CA TRP A 218 -14.54 16.53 -13.67
C TRP A 218 -13.07 16.53 -14.13
N ALA A 219 -12.17 16.07 -13.27
CA ALA A 219 -10.73 15.98 -13.53
C ALA A 219 -10.33 14.68 -14.26
N SER A 220 -11.30 13.79 -14.54
CA SER A 220 -11.11 12.53 -15.26
C SER A 220 -11.80 12.51 -16.61
N THR A 221 -11.32 11.63 -17.50
CA THR A 221 -12.00 11.30 -18.76
C THR A 221 -12.77 9.99 -18.63
N PRO A 222 -13.99 9.90 -19.19
CA PRO A 222 -14.64 8.61 -19.42
C PRO A 222 -13.76 7.73 -20.32
N MET A 223 -13.87 6.41 -20.18
CA MET A 223 -13.21 5.49 -21.09
C MET A 223 -13.99 5.47 -22.42
N PRO A 224 -13.32 5.57 -23.58
CA PRO A 224 -13.95 5.35 -24.87
C PRO A 224 -14.60 3.96 -24.90
N PRO A 225 -15.78 3.79 -25.54
CA PRO A 225 -16.45 2.49 -25.64
C PRO A 225 -15.59 1.36 -26.22
N GLU A 226 -14.58 1.70 -27.02
CA GLU A 226 -13.74 0.79 -27.79
C GLU A 226 -12.59 0.19 -26.97
N VAL A 227 -12.33 0.71 -25.76
CA VAL A 227 -11.23 0.21 -24.93
C VAL A 227 -11.67 -1.04 -24.19
N LEU A 228 -10.98 -2.14 -24.49
CA LEU A 228 -11.06 -3.38 -23.72
C LEU A 228 -10.75 -3.06 -22.25
N GLY A 229 -11.47 -3.68 -21.32
CA GLY A 229 -11.25 -3.49 -19.88
C GLY A 229 -9.80 -3.78 -19.46
N ASP A 230 -9.50 -3.72 -18.17
CA ASP A 230 -8.12 -3.80 -17.66
C ASP A 230 -7.41 -5.17 -17.83
N GLY A 231 -8.01 -6.11 -18.55
CA GLY A 231 -7.53 -7.48 -18.73
C GLY A 231 -7.61 -8.34 -17.46
N ARG A 232 -8.15 -7.80 -16.36
CA ARG A 232 -8.22 -8.41 -15.03
C ARG A 232 -9.67 -8.56 -14.55
N GLY A 233 -10.65 -8.24 -15.38
CA GLY A 233 -12.07 -8.40 -15.11
C GLY A 233 -12.80 -7.11 -14.76
N LEU A 234 -12.12 -5.95 -14.76
CA LEU A 234 -12.78 -4.66 -14.68
C LEU A 234 -13.15 -4.19 -16.09
N GLY A 235 -14.45 -4.02 -16.35
CA GLY A 235 -14.94 -3.41 -17.58
C GLY A 235 -14.61 -1.91 -17.69
N PRO A 236 -14.87 -1.25 -18.83
CA PRO A 236 -14.47 0.14 -19.07
C PRO A 236 -15.29 1.20 -18.31
N LYS A 237 -16.42 0.80 -17.70
CA LYS A 237 -17.36 1.69 -17.01
C LYS A 237 -17.70 1.18 -15.62
N PHE A 238 -17.96 2.12 -14.72
CA PHE A 238 -18.55 1.83 -13.42
C PHE A 238 -20.01 1.38 -13.55
N PRO A 239 -20.52 0.57 -12.61
CA PRO A 239 -19.79 -0.07 -11.52
C PRO A 239 -18.99 -1.31 -11.98
N HIS A 240 -17.79 -1.53 -11.43
CA HIS A 240 -16.99 -2.71 -11.79
C HIS A 240 -17.33 -3.91 -10.88
N PRO A 241 -17.60 -5.10 -11.42
CA PRO A 241 -17.80 -6.29 -10.60
C PRO A 241 -16.47 -6.74 -9.99
N ILE A 242 -16.43 -6.89 -8.66
CA ILE A 242 -15.27 -7.51 -7.98
C ILE A 242 -15.73 -8.83 -7.37
N ASP A 243 -16.75 -8.80 -6.50
CA ASP A 243 -17.51 -9.98 -6.03
C ASP A 243 -16.63 -11.16 -5.58
N GLY A 244 -15.62 -10.86 -4.76
CA GLY A 244 -14.68 -11.86 -4.25
C GLY A 244 -13.74 -12.47 -5.31
N LYS A 245 -13.80 -12.06 -6.57
CA LYS A 245 -12.90 -12.53 -7.63
C LYS A 245 -11.52 -11.89 -7.46
N LEU A 246 -10.49 -12.74 -7.45
CA LEU A 246 -9.12 -12.33 -7.14
C LEU A 246 -8.54 -11.32 -8.15
N ALA A 247 -8.61 -11.62 -9.44
CA ALA A 247 -8.04 -10.77 -10.48
C ALA A 247 -8.55 -9.31 -10.45
N PRO A 248 -9.88 -9.04 -10.42
CA PRO A 248 -10.39 -7.66 -10.33
C PRO A 248 -10.18 -7.07 -8.93
N PHE A 249 -10.10 -7.90 -7.88
CA PHE A 249 -9.77 -7.43 -6.54
C PHE A 249 -8.37 -6.80 -6.50
N LEU A 250 -7.36 -7.47 -7.05
CA LEU A 250 -5.95 -7.06 -6.98
C LEU A 250 -5.63 -5.73 -7.70
N VAL A 251 -6.51 -5.27 -8.57
CA VAL A 251 -6.44 -3.98 -9.29
C VAL A 251 -7.43 -2.96 -8.75
N SER A 252 -8.13 -3.30 -7.67
CA SER A 252 -9.09 -2.41 -7.01
C SER A 252 -8.48 -1.71 -5.79
N PRO A 253 -9.08 -0.62 -5.32
CA PRO A 253 -8.68 0.05 -4.08
C PRO A 253 -8.60 -0.88 -2.85
N TRP A 254 -9.40 -1.95 -2.82
CA TRP A 254 -9.41 -2.90 -1.71
C TRP A 254 -8.13 -3.73 -1.61
N ALA A 255 -7.34 -3.87 -2.69
CA ALA A 255 -6.04 -4.52 -2.63
C ALA A 255 -4.99 -3.68 -1.88
N ASN A 256 -5.07 -2.35 -1.97
CA ASN A 256 -4.24 -1.46 -1.15
C ASN A 256 -4.67 -1.53 0.33
N ALA A 257 -5.98 -1.59 0.61
CA ALA A 257 -6.49 -1.82 1.97
C ALA A 257 -5.99 -3.17 2.53
N PHE A 258 -5.99 -4.22 1.72
CA PHE A 258 -5.44 -5.53 2.10
C PHE A 258 -3.94 -5.45 2.43
N THR A 259 -3.17 -4.71 1.63
CA THR A 259 -1.74 -4.47 1.88
C THR A 259 -1.52 -3.70 3.18
N PHE A 260 -2.32 -2.66 3.45
CA PHE A 260 -2.26 -1.91 4.70
C PHE A 260 -2.65 -2.74 5.92
N ASP A 261 -3.73 -3.51 5.85
CA ASP A 261 -4.14 -4.38 6.94
C ASP A 261 -3.07 -5.41 7.24
N THR A 262 -2.40 -5.94 6.21
CA THR A 262 -1.24 -6.83 6.36
C THR A 262 -0.06 -6.11 7.04
N ALA A 263 0.21 -4.85 6.69
CA ALA A 263 1.24 -4.04 7.34
C ALA A 263 0.91 -3.76 8.82
N LEU A 264 -0.35 -3.47 9.15
CA LEU A 264 -0.81 -3.32 10.53
C LEU A 264 -0.68 -4.64 11.32
N LYS A 265 -0.96 -5.78 10.68
CA LYS A 265 -0.71 -7.10 11.27
C LYS A 265 0.78 -7.33 11.54
N ALA A 266 1.66 -6.93 10.62
CA ALA A 266 3.10 -7.02 10.83
C ALA A 266 3.56 -6.13 12.00
N VAL A 267 3.07 -4.88 12.11
CA VAL A 267 3.38 -3.99 13.24
C VAL A 267 3.01 -4.64 14.57
N ALA A 268 1.82 -5.23 14.66
CA ALA A 268 1.35 -5.89 15.88
C ALA A 268 2.13 -7.17 16.19
N ALA A 269 2.25 -8.07 15.21
CA ALA A 269 2.87 -9.39 15.39
C ALA A 269 4.36 -9.27 15.69
N LEU A 270 5.06 -8.38 14.99
CA LEU A 270 6.49 -8.15 15.14
C LEU A 270 6.79 -7.04 16.13
N LYS A 271 5.80 -6.41 16.79
CA LYS A 271 5.95 -5.30 17.75
C LYS A 271 6.83 -4.15 17.23
N LEU A 272 6.69 -3.79 15.96
CA LEU A 272 7.51 -2.76 15.32
C LEU A 272 7.35 -1.41 16.05
N GLY A 273 8.45 -0.71 16.31
CA GLY A 273 8.49 0.53 17.07
C GLY A 273 8.46 0.38 18.60
N ALA A 274 8.26 -0.83 19.13
CA ALA A 274 8.28 -1.04 20.59
C ALA A 274 9.71 -1.24 21.16
N GLY A 275 10.72 -1.34 20.30
CA GLY A 275 12.09 -1.67 20.68
C GLY A 275 12.95 -0.48 21.13
N PRO A 276 14.19 -0.75 21.58
CA PRO A 276 15.14 0.29 21.92
C PRO A 276 15.69 1.02 20.67
N THR A 277 15.75 0.34 19.53
CA THR A 277 16.24 0.86 18.24
C THR A 277 15.09 1.23 17.29
N PRO A 278 15.32 2.13 16.32
CA PRO A 278 14.36 2.38 15.25
C PRO A 278 14.15 1.11 14.41
N ASP A 279 12.90 0.79 14.09
CA ASP A 279 12.54 -0.23 13.09
C ASP A 279 12.16 0.43 11.75
N LEU A 280 12.17 -0.34 10.67
CA LEU A 280 11.75 0.08 9.33
C LEU A 280 10.61 -0.79 8.82
N LEU A 281 9.53 -0.15 8.37
CA LEU A 281 8.43 -0.78 7.64
C LEU A 281 8.29 -0.11 6.27
N ALA A 282 8.54 -0.86 5.20
CA ALA A 282 8.33 -0.41 3.83
C ALA A 282 7.06 -1.05 3.25
N VAL A 283 6.15 -0.24 2.70
CA VAL A 283 4.87 -0.71 2.16
C VAL A 283 4.70 -0.17 0.75
N SER A 284 4.44 -1.03 -0.23
CA SER A 284 4.11 -0.61 -1.60
C SER A 284 2.67 -0.95 -1.97
N LEU A 285 1.92 0.08 -2.34
CA LEU A 285 0.52 0.03 -2.74
C LEU A 285 0.44 -0.12 -4.25
N SER A 286 0.19 -1.33 -4.72
CA SER A 286 0.38 -1.68 -6.14
C SER A 286 -0.87 -1.54 -7.01
N ALA A 287 -2.07 -1.33 -6.43
CA ALA A 287 -3.32 -1.33 -7.20
C ALA A 287 -3.45 -0.17 -8.21
N PHE A 288 -2.60 0.86 -8.07
CA PHE A 288 -2.55 2.01 -8.98
C PHE A 288 -1.76 1.74 -10.27
N ASP A 289 -0.91 0.70 -10.35
CA ASP A 289 -0.21 0.29 -11.60
C ASP A 289 -1.04 -0.68 -12.44
N ALA A 290 -2.37 -0.58 -12.36
CA ALA A 290 -3.26 -1.42 -13.14
C ALA A 290 -3.19 -1.02 -14.65
N PRO A 291 -3.36 -1.97 -15.58
CA PRO A 291 -3.18 -1.74 -17.02
C PRO A 291 -4.00 -0.56 -17.58
N ASP A 292 -5.17 -0.28 -17.01
CA ASP A 292 -6.06 0.84 -17.39
C ASP A 292 -5.40 2.23 -17.20
N GLN A 293 -4.36 2.31 -16.38
CA GLN A 293 -3.64 3.54 -16.05
C GLN A 293 -2.44 3.81 -16.96
N ARG A 294 -1.99 2.82 -17.76
CA ARG A 294 -0.82 2.98 -18.63
C ARG A 294 -1.06 3.96 -19.77
N ASP A 295 -2.33 4.21 -20.07
CA ASP A 295 -2.81 5.10 -21.14
C ASP A 295 -3.03 6.56 -20.68
N ASP A 296 -2.96 6.84 -19.36
CA ASP A 296 -3.08 8.21 -18.82
C ASP A 296 -1.93 9.13 -19.27
N ARG A 297 -0.82 8.54 -19.75
CA ARG A 297 0.33 9.27 -20.31
C ARG A 297 0.03 9.90 -21.67
N ALA A 298 -0.93 9.36 -22.43
CA ALA A 298 -1.24 9.84 -23.77
C ALA A 298 -2.22 11.03 -23.79
N HIS A 299 -3.06 11.19 -22.75
CA HIS A 299 -4.22 12.09 -22.80
C HIS A 299 -4.26 13.18 -21.71
N GLY A 300 -3.25 13.28 -20.84
CA GLY A 300 -3.09 14.37 -19.85
C GLY A 300 -4.09 14.39 -18.68
N ARG A 301 -5.22 13.68 -18.79
CA ARG A 301 -6.21 13.48 -17.71
C ARG A 301 -6.28 12.01 -17.30
N PRO A 302 -6.35 11.72 -15.99
CA PRO A 302 -6.54 10.37 -15.49
C PRO A 302 -7.87 9.75 -15.91
N ARG A 303 -7.93 8.44 -16.13
CA ARG A 303 -9.20 7.69 -16.23
C ARG A 303 -10.01 7.81 -14.92
N ARG A 304 -11.34 7.66 -15.00
CA ARG A 304 -12.23 7.69 -13.83
C ARG A 304 -11.86 6.68 -12.74
N ALA A 305 -11.40 5.48 -13.14
CA ALA A 305 -10.92 4.46 -12.21
C ALA A 305 -9.68 4.94 -11.42
N ALA A 306 -8.78 5.70 -12.06
CA ALA A 306 -7.63 6.34 -11.41
C ALA A 306 -8.08 7.26 -10.28
N GLN A 307 -8.94 8.24 -10.62
CA GLN A 307 -9.43 9.23 -9.66
C GLN A 307 -10.19 8.54 -8.53
N SER A 308 -10.99 7.51 -8.83
CA SER A 308 -11.71 6.73 -7.81
C SER A 308 -10.75 5.99 -6.86
N ARG A 309 -9.64 5.43 -7.36
CA ARG A 309 -8.56 4.87 -6.51
C ARG A 309 -7.96 5.97 -5.63
N VAL A 310 -7.56 7.12 -6.21
CA VAL A 310 -6.97 8.24 -5.46
C VAL A 310 -7.88 8.70 -4.32
N GLN A 311 -9.17 8.89 -4.60
CA GLN A 311 -10.15 9.33 -3.60
C GLN A 311 -10.33 8.32 -2.45
N ARG A 312 -10.27 7.01 -2.75
CA ARG A 312 -10.38 5.97 -1.72
C ARG A 312 -9.09 5.86 -0.91
N GLU A 313 -7.93 6.00 -1.56
CA GLU A 313 -6.61 5.98 -0.93
C GLU A 313 -6.38 7.18 0.01
N ALA A 314 -6.94 8.34 -0.33
CA ALA A 314 -6.88 9.53 0.51
C ALA A 314 -7.61 9.39 1.86
N ARG A 315 -8.37 8.30 2.05
CA ARG A 315 -9.09 8.03 3.30
C ARG A 315 -8.26 7.09 4.18
N PRO A 316 -8.22 7.30 5.51
CA PRO A 316 -7.57 6.37 6.44
C PRO A 316 -8.02 4.94 6.20
N ALA A 317 -7.04 4.04 6.07
CA ALA A 317 -7.20 2.62 5.73
C ALA A 317 -8.54 2.03 6.23
N GLY A 318 -9.44 1.79 5.27
CA GLY A 318 -10.60 0.91 5.47
C GLY A 318 -11.71 1.39 6.39
N ARG A 319 -11.75 2.65 6.82
CA ARG A 319 -12.97 3.15 7.50
C ARG A 319 -13.88 3.85 6.49
N PRO A 320 -15.06 3.29 6.17
CA PRO A 320 -16.08 4.07 5.49
C PRO A 320 -16.30 5.34 6.33
N VAL A 321 -16.19 6.50 5.70
CA VAL A 321 -16.80 7.71 6.26
C VAL A 321 -18.27 7.34 6.43
N LEU A 322 -18.74 7.45 7.68
CA LEU A 322 -20.14 7.34 8.06
C LEU A 322 -21.02 7.84 6.92
N ASP A 323 -21.89 6.95 6.44
CA ASP A 323 -22.96 7.31 5.50
C ASP A 323 -23.61 8.61 6.00
N HIS A 324 -23.94 9.52 5.09
CA HIS A 324 -24.67 10.75 5.42
C HIS A 324 -25.99 10.48 6.18
N ARG A 325 -26.45 9.22 6.21
CA ARG A 325 -27.61 8.74 6.99
C ARG A 325 -27.34 8.57 8.50
N ASP A 326 -26.10 8.30 8.93
CA ASP A 326 -25.79 8.07 10.36
C ASP A 326 -25.70 9.35 11.19
N ARG A 327 -25.69 10.53 10.56
CA ARG A 327 -25.78 11.81 11.28
C ARG A 327 -27.09 11.99 12.05
N ARG A 328 -28.15 11.21 11.75
CA ARG A 328 -29.46 11.37 12.39
C ARG A 328 -29.65 10.55 13.67
N GLU A 329 -28.80 9.56 13.95
CA GLU A 329 -28.91 8.78 15.19
C GLU A 329 -28.11 9.40 16.34
N ASP A 330 -26.94 9.97 16.07
CA ASP A 330 -26.08 10.59 17.10
C ASP A 330 -26.67 11.90 17.66
N GLU A 331 -27.51 12.62 16.89
CA GLU A 331 -28.23 13.81 17.38
C GLU A 331 -29.42 13.46 18.31
N ARG A 332 -29.85 12.19 18.39
CA ARG A 332 -30.95 11.75 19.27
C ARG A 332 -30.49 11.22 20.62
N ALA A 333 -29.20 10.90 20.77
CA ALA A 333 -28.63 10.44 22.04
C ALA A 333 -28.73 11.49 23.17
N PRO A 334 -28.46 12.80 22.94
CA PRO A 334 -28.55 13.81 24.00
C PRO A 334 -30.01 14.09 24.43
N ALA A 335 -30.98 13.87 23.54
CA ALA A 335 -32.40 14.11 23.82
C ALA A 335 -33.05 13.00 24.67
N ARG A 336 -32.60 11.75 24.55
CA ARG A 336 -33.05 10.64 25.40
C ARG A 336 -32.56 10.77 26.83
N GLU A 337 -31.33 11.24 27.01
CA GLU A 337 -30.73 11.40 28.35
C GLU A 337 -31.32 12.59 29.12
N LEU A 338 -31.69 13.68 28.41
CA LEU A 338 -32.40 14.81 29.01
C LEU A 338 -33.84 14.44 29.45
N ARG A 339 -34.52 13.56 28.69
CA ARG A 339 -35.90 13.10 29.00
C ARG A 339 -35.91 12.13 30.19
N LEU A 340 -34.91 11.27 30.31
CA LEU A 340 -34.75 10.36 31.45
C LEU A 340 -34.33 11.08 32.75
N ARG A 341 -33.53 12.15 32.66
CA ARG A 341 -33.20 13.01 33.81
C ARG A 341 -34.39 13.84 34.31
N ARG A 342 -35.33 14.24 33.45
CA ARG A 342 -36.57 14.91 33.88
C ARG A 342 -37.54 13.95 34.58
N LEU A 343 -37.67 12.71 34.10
CA LEU A 343 -38.56 11.71 34.71
C LEU A 343 -38.09 11.20 36.08
N ARG A 344 -36.78 11.25 36.37
CA ARG A 344 -36.24 10.91 37.71
C ARG A 344 -36.38 12.04 38.75
N LYS A 345 -36.69 13.28 38.34
CA LYS A 345 -36.90 14.42 39.26
C LYS A 345 -38.36 14.62 39.69
N THR A 346 -39.32 14.04 38.97
CA THR A 346 -40.74 14.05 39.35
C THR A 346 -41.11 12.68 39.88
N GLY A 347 -40.83 12.42 41.15
CA GLY A 347 -41.12 11.15 41.79
C GLY A 347 -42.59 10.77 41.65
N ARG A 348 -42.87 9.73 40.85
CA ARG A 348 -44.04 8.86 40.96
C ARG A 348 -43.63 7.47 40.49
N ALA A 349 -43.24 6.65 41.46
CA ALA A 349 -43.24 5.20 41.33
C ALA A 349 -44.69 4.71 41.51
N ARG A 350 -45.15 3.82 40.63
CA ARG A 350 -46.02 2.67 41.00
C ARG A 350 -46.25 1.73 39.80
N LEU A 351 -46.04 0.45 40.13
CA LEU A 351 -46.34 -0.81 39.44
C LEU A 351 -45.50 -1.14 38.20
#